data_AF-A0AAD7SV07-F1
#
_entry.id   AF-A0AAD7SV07-F1
#
_cell.length_a   1.000
_cell.length_b   1.000
_cell.length_c   1.000
_cell.angle_alpha   90.00
_cell.angle_beta   90.00
_cell.angle_gamma   90.00
#
_symmetry.space_group_name_H-M   'P 1'
#
loop_
_entity.id
_entity.type
_entity.pdbx_description
1 polymer ?
#
loop_
_entity_poly.entity_id
_entity_poly.type
_entity_poly.pdbx_seq_one_letter_code
_entity_poly.pdbx_strand_id
1 'polypeptide(L)'
;MMKVNCHTLFRDYCASKFGAVGFHKSLTHKLLTEEGLDGIKTMLVCPYIIDTGMFTGRKIREEVQSLVPALDCIQQAMNAILAEQHMVCIPRLMYLPLISRALLPWDANVLTYRFMGADMCMYPFIQTMEQRVANGHTKPT
;
A
#
# COMPACT_ATOMS: atom_id res chain seq x y z
N MET A 1 26.67 -11.31 7.92
CA MET A 1 26.36 -10.81 6.57
C MET A 1 24.99 -11.35 6.17
N MET A 2 23.96 -10.51 6.24
CA MET A 2 22.56 -10.93 6.13
C MET A 2 22.19 -11.00 4.65
N LYS A 3 22.00 -12.21 4.10
CA LYS A 3 21.44 -12.39 2.75
C LYS A 3 20.04 -11.77 2.76
N VAL A 4 19.86 -10.67 2.03
CA VAL A 4 18.54 -10.10 1.76
C VAL A 4 17.81 -11.09 0.85
N ASN A 5 17.00 -11.97 1.42
CA ASN A 5 16.11 -12.84 0.65
C ASN A 5 14.97 -11.98 0.10
N CYS A 6 14.93 -11.74 -1.21
CA CYS A 6 13.93 -10.85 -1.79
C CYS A 6 12.48 -11.33 -1.58
N HIS A 7 12.27 -12.62 -1.29
CA HIS A 7 10.98 -13.15 -0.82
C HIS A 7 10.47 -12.51 0.48
N THR A 8 11.35 -12.00 1.36
CA THR A 8 10.93 -11.26 2.56
C THR A 8 10.59 -9.80 2.26
N LEU A 9 11.12 -9.21 1.16
CA LEU A 9 10.92 -7.79 0.82
C LEU A 9 9.45 -7.41 0.71
N PHE A 10 8.63 -8.27 0.10
CA PHE A 10 7.18 -8.07 0.03
C PHE A 10 6.52 -8.12 1.42
N ARG A 11 6.88 -9.11 2.25
CA ARG A 11 6.35 -9.23 3.62
C ARG A 11 6.76 -8.04 4.48
N ASP A 12 8.00 -7.59 4.38
CA ASP A 12 8.54 -6.47 5.16
C ASP A 12 7.90 -5.14 4.73
N TYR A 13 7.68 -4.97 3.42
CA TYR A 13 6.89 -3.86 2.87
C TYR A 13 5.46 -3.87 3.39
N CYS A 14 4.76 -5.00 3.30
CA CYS A 14 3.39 -5.11 3.83
C CYS A 14 3.36 -4.85 5.33
N ALA A 15 4.25 -5.46 6.11
CA ALA A 15 4.32 -5.30 7.56
C ALA A 15 4.52 -3.84 7.96
N SER A 16 5.43 -3.12 7.29
CA SER A 16 5.66 -1.69 7.57
C SER A 16 4.46 -0.82 7.22
N LYS A 17 3.78 -1.07 6.09
CA LYS A 17 2.56 -0.32 5.71
C LYS A 17 1.39 -0.60 6.67
N PHE A 18 1.16 -1.85 7.06
CA PHE A 18 0.15 -2.20 8.05
C PHE A 18 0.49 -1.63 9.44
N GLY A 19 1.77 -1.62 9.81
CA GLY A 19 2.26 -1.00 11.04
C GLY A 19 1.95 0.50 11.09
N ALA A 20 2.19 1.23 10.00
CA ALA A 20 1.85 2.65 9.91
C ALA A 20 0.33 2.91 10.06
N VAL A 21 -0.51 2.07 9.46
CA VAL A 21 -1.98 2.16 9.60
C VAL A 21 -2.40 1.92 11.06
N GLY A 22 -1.86 0.88 11.70
CA GLY A 22 -2.15 0.56 13.10
C GLY A 22 -1.72 1.68 14.05
N PHE A 23 -0.49 2.19 13.86
CA PHE A 23 0.04 3.32 14.62
C PHE A 23 -0.86 4.56 14.47
N HIS A 24 -1.20 4.94 13.24
CA HIS A 24 -2.09 6.06 12.97
C HIS A 24 -3.42 5.93 13.71
N LYS A 25 -4.11 4.79 13.58
CA LYS A 25 -5.40 4.55 14.25
C LYS A 25 -5.28 4.67 15.77
N SER A 26 -4.20 4.13 16.36
CA SER A 26 -3.97 4.21 17.80
C SER A 26 -3.72 5.66 18.27
N LEU A 27 -2.96 6.43 17.49
CA LEU A 27 -2.66 7.83 17.81
C LEU A 27 -3.91 8.71 17.69
N THR A 28 -4.66 8.58 16.60
CA THR A 28 -5.92 9.30 16.39
C THR A 28 -6.91 9.01 17.51
N HIS A 29 -7.03 7.75 17.92
CA HIS A 29 -7.93 7.38 19.02
C HIS A 29 -7.54 8.06 20.34
N LYS A 30 -6.25 8.10 20.66
CA LYS A 30 -5.75 8.79 21.86
C LYS A 30 -6.03 10.30 21.83
N LEU A 31 -5.72 10.96 20.71
CA LEU A 31 -5.92 12.41 20.57
C LEU A 31 -7.40 12.80 20.74
N LEU A 32 -8.32 11.99 20.19
CA LEU A 32 -9.76 12.26 20.26
C LEU A 32 -10.39 11.89 21.60
N THR A 33 -9.91 10.83 22.26
CA THR A 33 -10.56 10.26 23.46
C THR A 33 -9.90 10.69 24.77
N GLU A 34 -8.57 10.76 24.81
CA GLU A 34 -7.82 10.97 26.06
C GLU A 34 -7.49 12.45 26.30
N GLU A 35 -7.15 13.20 25.25
CA GLU A 35 -6.65 14.58 25.41
C GLU A 35 -7.67 15.68 25.06
N GLY A 36 -8.81 15.33 24.44
CA GLY A 36 -9.85 16.30 24.04
C GLY A 36 -9.34 17.38 23.09
N LEU A 37 -8.25 17.11 22.36
CA LEU A 37 -7.58 18.07 21.48
C LEU A 37 -8.27 18.09 20.11
N ASP A 38 -9.46 18.67 20.05
CA ASP A 38 -10.23 18.84 18.79
C ASP A 38 -9.52 19.71 17.73
N GLY A 39 -8.45 20.40 18.13
CA GLY A 39 -7.61 21.21 17.24
C GLY A 39 -6.61 20.41 16.39
N ILE A 40 -6.30 19.14 16.73
CA ILE A 40 -5.29 18.34 16.02
C ILE A 40 -5.97 17.26 15.18
N LYS A 41 -6.06 17.52 13.88
CA LYS A 41 -6.63 16.58 12.90
C LYS A 41 -5.53 15.69 12.34
N THR A 42 -5.78 14.39 12.34
CA THR A 42 -4.88 13.39 11.77
C THR A 42 -5.53 12.75 10.55
N MET A 43 -4.71 12.51 9.52
CA MET A 43 -5.14 11.93 8.26
C MET A 43 -4.24 10.77 7.83
N LEU A 44 -4.87 9.68 7.38
CA LEU A 44 -4.20 8.51 6.82
C LEU A 44 -4.39 8.45 5.29
N VAL A 45 -3.31 8.56 4.54
CA VAL A 45 -3.29 8.34 3.08
C VAL A 45 -2.81 6.93 2.79
N CYS A 46 -3.65 6.13 2.14
CA CYS A 46 -3.35 4.75 1.74
C CYS A 46 -3.37 4.63 0.22
N PRO A 47 -2.28 4.99 -0.47
CA PRO A 47 -2.18 4.76 -1.90
C PRO A 47 -1.78 3.32 -2.19
N TYR A 48 -2.38 2.73 -3.21
CA TYR A 48 -2.14 1.34 -3.58
C TYR A 48 -1.27 1.23 -4.84
N ILE A 49 -1.73 1.82 -5.95
CA ILE A 49 -1.08 1.77 -7.26
C ILE A 49 -0.86 3.21 -7.69
N ILE A 50 0.36 3.71 -7.52
CA ILE A 50 0.77 5.02 -8.07
C ILE A 50 1.77 4.77 -9.20
N ASP A 51 1.79 5.67 -10.18
CA ASP A 51 2.79 5.70 -11.24
C ASP A 51 4.05 6.47 -10.81
N THR A 52 4.75 5.94 -9.80
CA THR A 52 6.02 6.51 -9.29
C THR A 52 7.25 5.74 -9.75
N GLY A 53 7.13 4.87 -10.75
CA GLY A 53 8.22 3.99 -11.18
C GLY A 53 8.41 2.71 -10.35
N MET A 54 7.94 2.68 -9.10
CA MET A 54 8.03 1.50 -8.21
C MET A 54 7.26 0.28 -8.74
N PHE A 55 6.32 0.51 -9.64
CA PHE A 55 5.42 -0.51 -10.16
C PHE A 55 5.39 -0.53 -11.70
N THR A 56 6.45 -0.04 -12.34
CA THR A 56 6.60 -0.12 -13.80
C THR A 56 6.75 -1.59 -14.21
N GLY A 57 5.95 -2.05 -15.18
CA GLY A 57 5.91 -3.46 -15.58
C GLY A 57 4.94 -4.35 -14.78
N ARG A 58 4.01 -3.74 -14.02
CA ARG A 58 2.95 -4.43 -13.27
C ARG A 58 2.22 -5.50 -14.10
N LYS A 59 2.14 -6.72 -13.57
CA LYS A 59 1.22 -7.78 -14.02
C LYS A 59 -0.06 -7.75 -13.19
N ILE A 60 -0.78 -6.63 -13.21
CA ILE A 60 -2.16 -6.62 -12.69
C ILE A 60 -3.07 -7.04 -13.85
N ARG A 61 -4.18 -7.75 -13.58
CA ARG A 61 -5.15 -8.08 -14.63
C ARG A 61 -5.57 -6.78 -15.33
N GLU A 62 -5.53 -6.75 -16.66
CA GLU A 62 -5.85 -5.55 -17.47
C GLU A 62 -7.24 -4.97 -17.13
N GLU A 63 -8.19 -5.84 -16.78
CA GLU A 63 -9.53 -5.49 -16.31
C GLU A 63 -9.50 -4.60 -15.05
N VAL A 64 -8.61 -4.90 -14.10
CA VAL A 64 -8.45 -4.14 -12.85
C VAL A 64 -7.63 -2.87 -13.11
N GLN A 65 -6.69 -2.91 -14.05
CA GLN A 65 -5.91 -1.73 -14.46
C GLN A 65 -6.78 -0.68 -15.16
N SER A 66 -7.74 -1.09 -15.99
CA SER A 66 -8.70 -0.17 -16.62
C SER A 66 -9.64 0.50 -15.61
N LEU A 67 -9.99 -0.22 -14.52
CA LEU A 67 -10.82 0.29 -13.42
C LEU A 67 -10.05 1.20 -12.44
N VAL A 68 -8.73 1.22 -12.52
CA VAL A 68 -7.85 2.04 -11.69
C VAL A 68 -7.13 3.04 -12.60
N PRO A 69 -7.78 4.15 -12.98
CA PRO A 69 -7.11 5.20 -13.72
C PRO A 69 -5.89 5.68 -12.92
N ALA A 70 -4.83 6.10 -13.62
CA ALA A 70 -3.71 6.82 -13.04
C ALA A 70 -4.23 8.16 -12.51
N LEU A 71 -4.77 8.14 -11.29
CA LEU A 71 -5.28 9.30 -10.60
C LEU A 71 -4.11 10.05 -10.02
N ASP A 72 -4.18 11.38 -10.07
CA ASP A 72 -3.24 12.25 -9.35
C ASP A 72 -3.42 12.03 -7.84
N CYS A 73 -2.64 11.08 -7.32
CA CYS A 73 -2.63 10.75 -5.90
C CYS A 73 -2.35 11.99 -5.05
N ILE A 74 -1.52 12.91 -5.56
CA ILE A 74 -1.19 14.18 -4.91
C ILE A 74 -2.44 15.05 -4.81
N GLN A 75 -3.15 15.27 -5.92
CA GLN A 75 -4.35 16.12 -5.92
C GLN A 75 -5.44 15.55 -5.00
N GLN A 76 -5.66 14.23 -5.03
CA GLN A 76 -6.63 13.58 -4.16
C GLN A 76 -6.23 13.63 -2.69
N ALA A 77 -4.95 13.45 -2.37
CA ALA A 77 -4.45 13.61 -1.02
C ALA A 77 -4.63 15.04 -0.53
N MET A 78 -4.26 16.04 -1.33
CA MET A 78 -4.43 17.47 -1.00
C MET A 78 -5.90 17.83 -0.77
N ASN A 79 -6.79 17.39 -1.65
CA ASN A 79 -8.23 17.63 -1.48
C ASN A 79 -8.77 16.99 -0.20
N ALA A 80 -8.28 15.79 0.16
CA ALA A 80 -8.70 15.10 1.35
C ALA A 80 -8.11 15.70 2.64
N ILE A 81 -6.92 16.33 2.58
CA ILE A 81 -6.39 17.18 3.66
C ILE A 81 -7.32 18.39 3.87
N LEU A 82 -7.67 19.10 2.79
CA LEU A 82 -8.54 20.28 2.85
C LEU A 82 -9.96 19.95 3.32
N ALA A 83 -10.45 18.75 2.99
CA ALA A 83 -11.75 18.23 3.44
C ALA A 83 -11.68 17.55 4.81
N GLU A 84 -10.52 17.60 5.49
CA GLU A 84 -10.31 17.06 6.83
C GLU A 84 -10.71 15.59 6.97
N GLN A 85 -10.48 14.81 5.92
CA GLN A 85 -10.82 13.39 5.91
C GLN A 85 -9.82 12.60 6.74
N HIS A 86 -10.31 11.78 7.67
CA HIS A 86 -9.45 10.95 8.51
C HIS A 86 -8.72 9.83 7.74
N MET A 87 -9.30 9.33 6.64
CA MET A 87 -8.70 8.25 5.86
C MET A 87 -9.08 8.34 4.37
N VAL A 88 -8.07 8.35 3.49
CA VAL A 88 -8.25 8.31 2.03
C VAL A 88 -7.50 7.13 1.41
N CYS A 89 -8.21 6.27 0.69
CA CYS A 89 -7.63 5.21 -0.13
C CYS A 89 -7.65 5.60 -1.61
N ILE A 90 -6.50 5.47 -2.27
CA ILE A 90 -6.32 5.88 -3.67
C ILE A 90 -5.79 4.68 -4.46
N PRO A 91 -6.52 4.18 -5.48
CA PRO A 91 -7.86 4.59 -5.92
C PRO A 91 -8.96 4.17 -4.93
N ARG A 92 -10.15 4.80 -4.98
CA ARG A 92 -11.29 4.49 -4.10
C ARG A 92 -11.75 3.03 -4.20
N LEU A 93 -11.51 2.34 -5.32
CA LEU A 93 -11.81 0.91 -5.45
C LEU A 93 -11.11 0.06 -4.36
N MET A 94 -10.00 0.54 -3.80
CA MET A 94 -9.24 -0.15 -2.75
C MET A 94 -9.93 -0.15 -1.38
N TYR A 95 -11.04 0.57 -1.21
CA TYR A 95 -11.91 0.36 -0.06
C TYR A 95 -12.57 -1.03 -0.07
N LEU A 96 -12.77 -1.66 -1.25
CA LEU A 96 -13.38 -2.98 -1.34
C LEU A 96 -12.56 -4.07 -0.63
N PRO A 97 -11.23 -4.21 -0.86
CA PRO A 97 -10.38 -5.09 -0.06
C PRO A 97 -10.48 -4.82 1.45
N LEU A 98 -10.53 -3.55 1.86
CA LEU A 98 -10.61 -3.17 3.26
C LEU A 98 -11.94 -3.61 3.90
N ILE A 99 -13.05 -3.41 3.20
CA ILE A 99 -14.39 -3.84 3.62
C ILE A 99 -14.49 -5.37 3.59
N SER A 100 -13.94 -6.02 2.58
CA SER A 100 -13.93 -7.48 2.48
C SER A 100 -13.20 -8.11 3.67
N ARG A 101 -12.08 -7.51 4.13
CA ARG A 101 -11.39 -7.97 5.34
C ARG A 101 -12.23 -7.85 6.60
N ALA A 102 -13.16 -6.90 6.67
CA ALA A 102 -14.04 -6.71 7.81
C ALA A 102 -15.25 -7.65 7.79
N LEU A 103 -15.76 -8.01 6.61
CA LEU A 103 -17.01 -8.77 6.45
C LEU A 103 -16.82 -10.25 6.12
N LEU A 104 -15.75 -10.62 5.41
CA LEU A 104 -15.54 -11.98 4.87
C LEU A 104 -14.54 -12.78 5.72
N PRO A 105 -14.70 -14.11 5.80
CA PRO A 105 -13.71 -15.00 6.39
C PRO A 105 -12.38 -14.94 5.63
N TRP A 106 -11.29 -15.29 6.31
CA TRP A 106 -9.92 -15.19 5.78
C TRP A 106 -9.75 -15.85 4.40
N ASP A 107 -10.36 -17.02 4.19
CA ASP A 107 -10.21 -17.78 2.95
C ASP A 107 -10.81 -17.05 1.73
N ALA A 108 -11.96 -16.39 1.90
CA ALA A 108 -12.60 -15.61 0.85
C ALA A 108 -11.80 -14.33 0.53
N ASN A 109 -11.16 -13.73 1.55
CA ASN A 109 -10.26 -12.60 1.34
C ASN A 109 -9.04 -13.01 0.51
N VAL A 110 -8.42 -14.16 0.79
CA VAL A 110 -7.28 -14.66 0.01
C VAL A 110 -7.66 -14.88 -1.45
N LEU A 111 -8.85 -15.44 -1.72
CA LEU A 111 -9.35 -15.61 -3.09
C LEU A 111 -9.57 -14.26 -3.79
N THR A 112 -10.11 -13.28 -3.08
CA THR A 112 -10.32 -11.92 -3.60
C THR A 112 -8.98 -11.25 -3.96
N TYR A 113 -7.97 -11.35 -3.09
CA TYR A 113 -6.62 -10.84 -3.37
C TYR A 113 -5.98 -11.50 -4.58
N ARG A 114 -6.14 -12.83 -4.71
CA ARG A 114 -5.65 -13.60 -5.85
C ARG A 114 -6.37 -13.23 -7.15
N PHE A 115 -7.68 -13.01 -7.09
CA PHE A 115 -8.48 -12.57 -8.25
C PHE A 115 -8.08 -11.16 -8.72
N MET A 116 -7.84 -10.24 -7.78
CA MET A 116 -7.40 -8.88 -8.10
C MET A 116 -5.93 -8.81 -8.58
N GLY A 117 -5.15 -9.90 -8.46
CA GLY A 117 -3.72 -9.91 -8.79
C GLY A 117 -2.88 -8.99 -7.89
N ALA A 118 -3.35 -8.77 -6.66
CA ALA A 118 -2.72 -7.89 -5.67
C ALA A 118 -1.34 -8.40 -5.21
N ASP A 119 -1.18 -9.71 -5.17
CA ASP A 119 0.06 -10.42 -4.86
C ASP A 119 1.09 -10.29 -5.99
N MET A 120 0.64 -10.29 -7.24
CA MET A 120 1.51 -10.28 -8.42
C MET A 120 2.09 -8.89 -8.76
N CYS A 121 1.54 -7.82 -8.19
CA CYS A 121 1.89 -6.45 -8.59
C CYS A 121 3.32 -6.01 -8.21
N MET A 122 3.90 -6.58 -7.16
CA MET A 122 5.25 -6.22 -6.69
C MET A 122 6.36 -7.11 -7.26
N TYR A 123 6.04 -8.22 -7.93
CA TYR A 123 7.06 -9.15 -8.46
C TYR A 123 8.04 -8.51 -9.45
N PRO A 124 7.62 -7.68 -10.42
CA PRO A 124 8.57 -7.01 -11.34
C PRO A 124 9.57 -6.11 -10.60
N PHE A 125 9.12 -5.44 -9.55
CA PHE A 125 9.97 -4.59 -8.71
C PHE A 125 10.97 -5.42 -7.90
N ILE A 126 10.50 -6.50 -7.29
CA ILE A 126 11.35 -7.46 -6.54
C ILE A 126 12.43 -8.00 -7.47
N GLN A 127 12.06 -8.47 -8.68
CA GLN A 127 13.02 -8.96 -9.69
C GLN A 127 14.04 -7.90 -10.11
N THR A 128 13.59 -6.64 -10.29
CA THR A 128 14.50 -5.53 -10.61
C THR A 128 15.51 -5.28 -9.48
N MET A 129 15.07 -5.39 -8.22
CA MET A 129 15.95 -5.24 -7.06
C MET A 129 16.90 -6.44 -6.92
N GLU A 130 16.44 -7.65 -7.18
CA GLU A 130 17.30 -8.85 -7.24
C GLU A 130 18.43 -8.68 -8.26
N GLN A 131 18.11 -8.25 -9.47
CA GLN A 131 19.10 -8.01 -10.53
C GLN A 131 20.08 -6.90 -10.14
N ARG A 132 19.62 -5.81 -9.51
CA ARG A 132 20.51 -4.74 -9.03
C ARG A 132 21.46 -5.21 -7.93
N VAL A 133 20.97 -6.00 -6.97
CA VAL A 133 21.80 -6.56 -5.90
C VAL A 133 22.81 -7.58 -6.45
N ALA A 134 22.40 -8.43 -7.40
CA ALA A 134 23.28 -9.38 -8.06
C ALA A 134 24.38 -8.67 -8.87
N ASN A 135 24.03 -7.66 -9.67
CA ASN A 135 24.98 -6.89 -10.48
C ASN A 135 25.88 -5.96 -9.64
N GLY A 136 25.43 -5.58 -8.44
CA GLY A 136 26.24 -4.83 -7.47
C GLY A 136 27.33 -5.67 -6.80
N HIS A 137 27.20 -6.99 -6.78
CA HIS A 137 28.22 -7.92 -6.28
C HIS A 137 29.29 -8.29 -7.33
N THR A 138 29.13 -7.89 -8.60
CA THR A 138 30.04 -8.25 -9.72
C THR A 138 30.95 -7.10 -10.17
N LYS A 139 31.19 -6.07 -9.35
CA LYS A 139 32.32 -5.16 -9.58
C LYS A 139 33.51 -5.60 -8.70
N PRO A 140 34.43 -6.45 -9.21
CA PRO A 140 35.75 -6.51 -8.64
C PRO A 140 36.45 -5.19 -8.99
N THR A 141 36.78 -4.40 -7.96
CA THR A 141 37.97 -3.53 -8.01
C THR A 141 39.22 -4.37 -8.15
#